data_AF-D5SJB8-F1
#
_entry.id   AF-D5SJB8-F1
#
_cell.length_a   1.000
_cell.length_b   1.000
_cell.length_c   1.000
_cell.angle_alpha   90.00
_cell.angle_beta   90.00
_cell.angle_gamma   90.00
#
_symmetry.space_group_name_H-M   'P 1'
#
loop_
_entity.id
_entity.type
_entity.pdbx_description
1 polymer ?
#
loop_
_entity_poly.entity_id
_entity_poly.type
_entity_poly.pdbx_seq_one_letter_code
_entity_poly.pdbx_strand_id
1 'polypeptide(L)'
;MHRGPLRPRPSRDGPAPGAAFPRPVGRAGRLNARFAEGTQDLSRGWVTGTPGPGHPTQLAALGDGAVPQRAARALERLAPPLGHCPHQAR
;
A
#
# COMPACT_ATOMS: atom_id res chain seq x y z
N MET A 1 21.60 -7.09 14.87
CA MET A 1 20.49 -6.23 14.42
C MET A 1 20.38 -6.36 12.90
N HIS A 2 19.50 -7.23 12.41
CA HIS A 2 19.42 -7.55 10.99
C HIS A 2 18.38 -6.63 10.33
N ARG A 3 18.84 -5.53 9.69
CA ARG A 3 18.00 -4.79 8.75
C ARG A 3 17.86 -5.65 7.50
N GLY A 4 16.80 -6.44 7.44
CA GLY A 4 16.39 -7.09 6.20
C GLY A 4 16.22 -6.05 5.09
N PRO A 5 16.44 -6.42 3.82
CA PRO A 5 16.37 -5.46 2.72
C PRO A 5 15.00 -4.78 2.71
N LEU A 6 15.00 -3.45 2.59
CA LEU A 6 13.81 -2.68 2.25
C LEU A 6 13.16 -3.38 1.06
N ARG A 7 11.97 -3.94 1.29
CA ARG A 7 11.20 -4.63 0.26
C ARG A 7 11.12 -3.72 -0.99
N PRO A 8 11.23 -4.29 -2.19
CA PRO A 8 11.15 -3.50 -3.41
C PRO A 8 9.86 -2.66 -3.38
N ARG A 9 9.99 -1.37 -3.69
CA ARG A 9 8.83 -0.53 -3.98
C ARG A 9 8.05 -1.26 -5.07
N PRO A 10 6.80 -1.69 -4.84
CA PRO A 10 6.01 -2.20 -5.95
C PRO A 10 5.89 -1.05 -6.95
N SER A 11 6.18 -1.36 -8.20
CA SER A 11 6.15 -0.42 -9.30
C SER A 11 4.80 0.32 -9.30
N ARG A 12 4.84 1.61 -9.65
CA ARG A 12 3.66 2.43 -9.93
C ARG A 12 3.05 2.01 -11.26
N ASP A 13 2.93 0.71 -11.49
CA ASP A 13 2.20 0.18 -12.62
C ASP A 13 0.73 0.32 -12.22
N GLY A 14 0.16 1.46 -12.60
CA GLY A 14 -1.27 1.65 -12.61
C GLY A 14 -1.93 0.54 -13.45
N PRO A 15 -3.26 0.38 -13.36
CA PRO A 15 -3.95 -0.57 -14.20
C PRO A 15 -3.53 -0.38 -15.67
N ALA A 16 -3.33 -1.48 -16.40
CA ALA A 16 -3.22 -1.43 -17.84
C ALA A 16 -4.39 -0.57 -18.38
N PRO A 17 -4.14 0.43 -19.25
CA PRO A 17 -5.20 1.30 -19.72
C PRO A 17 -6.34 0.46 -20.30
N GLY A 18 -7.52 0.54 -19.67
CA GLY A 18 -8.71 -0.25 -20.03
C GLY A 18 -9.13 -1.34 -19.03
N ALA A 19 -8.36 -1.66 -17.98
CA ALA A 19 -8.82 -2.59 -16.96
C ALA A 19 -9.95 -1.98 -16.12
N ALA A 20 -11.13 -2.62 -16.14
CA ALA A 20 -12.28 -2.15 -15.38
C ALA A 20 -11.98 -2.11 -13.86
N PHE A 21 -12.39 -1.02 -13.22
CA PHE A 21 -12.29 -0.91 -11.76
C PHE A 21 -13.13 -2.02 -11.09
N PRO A 22 -12.64 -2.67 -10.01
CA PRO A 22 -13.38 -3.73 -9.36
C PRO A 22 -14.75 -3.26 -8.87
N ARG A 23 -15.75 -4.14 -8.86
CA ARG A 23 -17.04 -3.82 -8.22
C ARG A 23 -16.88 -3.75 -6.68
N PRO A 24 -17.59 -2.84 -5.99
CA PRO A 24 -17.54 -2.72 -4.53
C PRO A 24 -17.88 -4.02 -3.80
N VAL A 25 -18.89 -4.74 -4.30
CA VAL A 25 -19.36 -6.00 -3.72
C VAL A 25 -19.00 -7.16 -4.65
N GLY A 26 -18.38 -8.19 -4.08
CA GLY A 26 -18.01 -9.42 -4.78
C GLY A 26 -19.17 -10.42 -4.91
N ARG A 27 -18.90 -11.56 -5.57
CA ARG A 27 -19.91 -12.60 -5.84
C ARG A 27 -20.61 -13.16 -4.60
N ALA A 28 -19.94 -13.15 -3.45
CA ALA A 28 -20.49 -13.64 -2.19
C ALA A 28 -21.28 -12.56 -1.39
N GLY A 29 -21.60 -11.41 -2.00
CA GLY A 29 -22.28 -10.32 -1.30
C GLY A 29 -21.41 -9.59 -0.27
N ARG A 30 -20.10 -9.85 -0.24
CA ARG A 30 -19.13 -9.23 0.68
C ARG A 30 -18.33 -8.13 -0.03
N LEU A 31 -17.81 -7.18 0.76
CA LEU A 31 -16.87 -6.15 0.28
C LEU A 31 -15.71 -6.82 -0.45
N ASN A 32 -15.40 -6.33 -1.63
CA ASN A 32 -14.31 -6.85 -2.45
C ASN A 32 -12.97 -6.22 -2.01
N ALA A 33 -12.02 -7.03 -1.55
CA ALA A 33 -10.71 -6.54 -1.11
C ALA A 33 -9.94 -5.77 -2.21
N ARG A 34 -10.09 -6.15 -3.49
CA ARG A 34 -9.45 -5.42 -4.61
C ARG A 34 -10.06 -4.04 -4.85
N PHE A 35 -11.35 -3.89 -4.58
CA PHE A 35 -12.01 -2.59 -4.61
C PHE A 35 -11.47 -1.71 -3.48
N ALA A 36 -11.45 -2.22 -2.25
CA ALA A 36 -10.95 -1.50 -1.09
C ALA A 36 -9.49 -1.04 -1.28
N GLU A 37 -8.61 -1.93 -1.77
CA GLU A 37 -7.24 -1.60 -2.15
C GLU A 37 -7.17 -0.46 -3.19
N GLY A 38 -7.98 -0.53 -4.24
CA GLY A 38 -8.04 0.51 -5.27
C GLY A 38 -8.55 1.86 -4.76
N THR A 39 -9.50 1.88 -3.82
CA THR A 39 -10.00 3.14 -3.21
C THR A 39 -8.95 3.87 -2.37
N GLN A 40 -7.88 3.18 -1.98
CA GLN A 40 -6.75 3.75 -1.25
C GLN A 40 -5.60 4.18 -2.17
N ASP A 41 -5.82 4.17 -3.51
CA ASP A 41 -4.79 4.47 -4.52
C ASP A 41 -3.52 3.60 -4.36
N LEU A 42 -3.69 2.39 -3.83
CA LEU A 42 -2.61 1.41 -3.73
C LEU A 42 -2.38 0.75 -5.08
N SER A 43 -1.11 0.45 -5.39
CA SER A 43 -0.78 -0.40 -6.53
C SER A 43 -1.53 -1.74 -6.43
N ARG A 44 -1.97 -2.26 -7.57
CA ARG A 44 -2.72 -3.51 -7.62
C ARG A 44 -1.93 -4.65 -6.98
N GLY A 45 -2.59 -5.39 -6.10
CA GLY A 45 -1.98 -6.53 -5.41
C GLY A 45 -1.13 -6.16 -4.20
N TRP A 46 -1.08 -4.89 -3.79
CA TRP A 46 -0.32 -4.45 -2.61
C TRP A 46 -0.63 -5.30 -1.37
N VAL A 47 -1.92 -5.47 -1.06
CA VAL A 47 -2.42 -6.39 -0.03
C VAL A 47 -2.94 -7.67 -0.69
N THR A 48 -3.76 -7.54 -1.74
CA THR A 48 -4.51 -8.66 -2.32
C THR A 48 -3.66 -9.67 -3.10
N GLY A 49 -2.42 -9.31 -3.43
CA GLY A 49 -1.42 -10.19 -4.05
C GLY A 49 -0.46 -10.84 -3.05
N THR A 50 -0.57 -10.51 -1.75
CA THR A 50 0.27 -11.12 -0.71
C THR A 50 -0.14 -12.58 -0.52
N PRO A 51 0.80 -13.56 -0.61
CA PRO A 51 0.49 -14.96 -0.36
C PRO A 51 0.25 -15.21 1.14
N GLY A 52 -0.76 -16.03 1.46
CA GLY A 52 -1.04 -16.44 2.84
C GLY A 52 -2.34 -15.88 3.47
N PRO A 53 -2.59 -14.56 3.48
CA PRO A 53 -3.79 -14.02 4.12
C PRO A 53 -5.06 -14.37 3.35
N GLY A 54 -6.04 -14.90 4.08
CA GLY A 54 -7.40 -15.06 3.57
C GLY A 54 -8.11 -13.70 3.42
N HIS A 55 -9.25 -13.72 2.72
CA HIS A 55 -10.03 -12.51 2.44
C HIS A 55 -10.38 -11.66 3.67
N PRO A 56 -10.79 -12.22 4.84
CA PRO A 56 -11.05 -11.41 6.03
C PRO A 56 -9.80 -10.66 6.55
N THR A 57 -8.64 -11.32 6.53
CA THR A 57 -7.36 -10.72 6.95
C THR A 57 -6.93 -9.60 6.01
N GLN A 58 -7.15 -9.77 4.70
CA GLN A 58 -6.88 -8.70 3.73
C GLN A 58 -7.76 -7.47 3.97
N LEU A 59 -9.05 -7.68 4.26
CA LEU A 59 -9.96 -6.59 4.58
C LEU A 59 -9.64 -5.92 5.91
N ALA A 60 -9.20 -6.67 6.93
CA ALA A 60 -8.72 -6.09 8.18
C ALA A 60 -7.52 -5.18 7.91
N ALA A 61 -6.49 -5.67 7.21
CA ALA A 61 -5.31 -4.87 6.87
C ALA A 61 -5.63 -3.60 6.05
N LEU A 62 -6.61 -3.66 5.15
CA LEU A 62 -7.09 -2.50 4.41
C LEU A 62 -7.99 -1.59 5.27
N GLY A 63 -8.69 -2.15 6.25
CA GLY A 63 -9.64 -1.46 7.13
C GLY A 63 -9.05 -0.90 8.42
N ASP A 64 -7.80 -1.21 8.74
CA ASP A 64 -7.12 -0.83 10.00
C ASP A 64 -6.88 0.70 10.16
N GLY A 65 -7.39 1.53 9.24
CA GLY A 65 -7.48 2.99 9.40
C GLY A 65 -6.26 3.78 8.93
N ALA A 66 -5.20 3.11 8.47
CA ALA A 66 -4.09 3.79 7.82
C ALA A 66 -4.47 4.20 6.39
N VAL A 67 -4.51 5.52 6.14
CA VAL A 67 -4.67 6.07 4.78
C VAL A 67 -3.27 6.44 4.26
N PRO A 68 -2.71 5.69 3.28
CA PRO A 68 -1.32 5.86 2.85
C PRO A 68 -0.94 7.30 2.48
N GLN A 69 -1.84 8.02 1.81
CA GLN A 69 -1.66 9.42 1.41
C GLN A 69 -1.60 10.35 2.61
N ARG A 70 -2.44 10.10 3.63
CA ARG A 70 -2.42 10.88 4.89
C ARG A 70 -1.14 10.63 5.66
N ALA A 71 -0.67 9.37 5.69
CA ALA A 71 0.60 9.01 6.29
C ALA A 71 1.78 9.67 5.54
N ALA A 72 1.80 9.62 4.20
CA ALA A 72 2.81 10.28 3.39
C ALA A 72 2.85 11.79 3.64
N ARG A 73 1.68 12.46 3.66
CA ARG A 73 1.59 13.89 3.96
C ARG A 73 2.00 14.23 5.39
N ALA A 74 1.73 13.35 6.36
CA ALA A 74 2.21 13.52 7.72
C ALA A 74 3.74 13.41 7.77
N LEU A 75 4.34 12.45 7.05
CA LEU A 75 5.79 12.31 6.95
C LEU A 75 6.44 13.53 6.29
N GLU A 76 5.87 14.09 5.22
CA GLU A 76 6.37 15.34 4.61
C GLU A 76 6.37 16.52 5.60
N ARG A 77 5.43 16.54 6.55
CA ARG A 77 5.33 17.60 7.56
C ARG A 77 6.26 17.37 8.75
N LEU A 78 6.48 16.11 9.12
CA LEU A 78 7.19 15.73 10.34
C LEU A 78 8.67 15.42 10.09
N ALA A 79 9.03 15.00 8.88
CA ALA A 79 10.40 14.73 8.49
C ALA A 79 10.98 15.96 7.78
N PRO A 80 11.81 16.79 8.45
CA PRO A 80 12.66 17.72 7.73
C PRO A 80 13.52 16.95 6.70
N PRO A 81 13.95 17.59 5.60
CA PRO A 81 14.86 16.93 4.65
C PRO A 81 15.99 16.30 5.44
N LEU A 82 16.23 15.00 5.22
CA LEU A 82 17.31 14.29 5.90
C LEU A 82 18.61 15.02 5.59
N GLY A 83 19.06 15.85 6.54
CA GLY A 83 20.32 16.55 6.43
C GLY A 83 21.40 15.51 6.21
N HIS A 84 22.23 15.71 5.20
CA HIS A 84 23.38 14.84 4.94
C HIS A 84 24.16 14.72 6.26
N CYS A 85 24.30 13.50 6.79
CA CYS A 85 25.14 13.30 7.95
C CYS A 85 26.58 13.69 7.58
N PRO A 86 27.23 14.63 8.29
CA PRO A 86 28.60 15.06 7.98
C PRO A 86 29.63 13.92 8.12
N HIS A 87 29.25 12.77 8.69
CA HIS A 87 30.11 11.60 8.80
C HIS A 87 30.28 10.81 7.48
N GLN A 88 29.52 11.08 6.41
CA GLN A 88 29.71 10.34 5.16
C GLN A 88 30.96 10.72 4.34
N ALA A 89 31.78 11.65 4.84
CA ALA A 89 33.11 11.94 4.28
C ALA A 89 34.21 11.46 5.24
N ARG A 90 34.54 10.16 5.21
CA ARG A 90 35.86 9.68 5.63
C ARG A 90 36.25 8.41 4.88
#